data_AF-J9DD74-F1
#
_entry.id   AF-J9DD74-F1
#
_cell.length_a   1.000
_cell.length_b   1.000
_cell.length_c   1.000
_cell.angle_alpha   90.00
_cell.angle_beta   90.00
_cell.angle_gamma   90.00
#
_symmetry.space_group_name_H-M   'P 1'
#
loop_
_entity.id
_entity.type
_entity.pdbx_description
1 polymer ?
#
loop_
_entity_poly.entity_id
_entity_poly.type
_entity_poly.pdbx_seq_one_letter_code
_entity_poly.pdbx_strand_id
1 'polypeptide(L)'
;MNQRRGRRRLGIAIVVLAAIGSAAAGDVFAQGYGYPARQNYPQPYPVQQQQPQGYGQQQQQQSYPSAAGSPVCTRLEAQLAAVNRGGDPVRAEQIRRYEDAIGRQQNEVDRMIAQSRRLGCEDNPFLSLFSSQPAECRPLGTRIQELRAEQSRTQAELQRIQGGNDIEGQRQAVVAALAQNNCGPQYQAAVNQQRGLFGDMFGSNPALPMPEGSTQATTFRTLCVRTCDGYYFPISFQTTPSRFAEDEASCKRLCPAAEVQLFTYRNPGEEVGQSVSLAGQPYRSLPTAFKYRQSLDPACSCRKAGQSWADALGVNQDTTVERGDIIVTEERSKAMAAPRDAQGRPIRATPAPAQPQPAR
;
A
#
# COMPACT_ATOMS: atom_id res chain seq x y z
N MET A 1 52.41 45.54 -36.80
CA MET A 1 53.54 45.10 -35.97
C MET A 1 53.05 44.12 -34.91
N ASN A 2 53.63 42.91 -34.95
CA ASN A 2 53.79 41.88 -33.91
C ASN A 2 52.59 41.20 -33.21
N GLN A 3 52.35 39.98 -33.70
CA GLN A 3 52.03 38.76 -32.94
C GLN A 3 53.00 38.52 -31.76
N ARG A 4 52.56 37.84 -30.68
CA ARG A 4 52.98 36.46 -30.33
C ARG A 4 52.69 36.05 -28.87
N ARG A 5 52.23 34.79 -28.75
CA ARG A 5 52.50 33.75 -27.71
C ARG A 5 51.86 33.99 -26.32
N GLY A 6 51.12 33.07 -25.70
CA GLY A 6 51.14 31.61 -25.77
C GLY A 6 51.94 31.04 -24.60
N ARG A 7 51.27 30.45 -23.58
CA ARG A 7 51.89 29.48 -22.66
C ARG A 7 50.83 28.59 -22.00
N ARG A 8 50.76 27.36 -22.51
CA ARG A 8 50.14 26.18 -21.88
C ARG A 8 50.99 25.77 -20.68
N ARG A 9 50.37 25.37 -19.56
CA ARG A 9 51.04 24.63 -18.49
C ARG A 9 50.51 23.20 -18.43
N LEU A 10 51.46 22.29 -18.55
CA LEU A 10 51.40 20.84 -18.45
C LEU A 10 51.55 20.46 -16.97
N GLY A 11 50.83 19.45 -16.47
CA GLY A 11 51.01 18.87 -15.13
C GLY A 11 50.18 17.59 -15.03
N ILE A 12 50.68 16.50 -15.63
CA ILE A 12 51.22 15.29 -14.97
C ILE A 12 50.13 14.49 -14.24
N ALA A 13 49.76 13.39 -14.90
CA ALA A 13 48.95 12.30 -14.40
C ALA A 13 49.74 11.47 -13.37
N ILE A 14 49.09 11.08 -12.28
CA ILE A 14 49.51 9.96 -11.44
C ILE A 14 48.38 8.94 -11.47
N VAL A 15 48.63 7.85 -12.17
CA VAL A 15 47.84 6.62 -12.16
C VAL A 15 48.35 5.78 -11.00
N VAL A 16 47.50 5.46 -10.03
CA VAL A 16 47.75 4.37 -9.07
C VAL A 16 46.73 3.28 -9.35
N LEU A 17 47.19 2.27 -10.09
CA LEU A 17 46.57 0.97 -10.22
C LEU A 17 46.89 0.16 -8.97
N ALA A 18 45.87 -0.29 -8.24
CA ALA A 18 45.99 -1.40 -7.31
C ALA A 18 44.90 -2.43 -7.66
N ALA A 19 45.35 -3.46 -8.39
CA ALA A 19 44.59 -4.66 -8.67
C ALA A 19 44.99 -5.74 -7.64
N ILE A 20 44.00 -6.31 -6.95
CA ILE A 20 44.03 -7.61 -6.29
C ILE A 20 42.57 -8.10 -6.39
N GLY A 21 42.20 -9.24 -6.95
CA GLY A 21 42.91 -10.49 -7.14
C GLY A 21 42.09 -11.62 -6.51
N SER A 22 41.21 -12.22 -7.33
CA SER A 22 40.80 -13.64 -7.35
C SER A 22 40.12 -14.33 -6.15
N ALA A 23 38.89 -14.78 -6.41
CA ALA A 23 38.38 -16.16 -6.33
C ALA A 23 38.78 -17.08 -5.15
N ALA A 24 37.78 -17.63 -4.47
CA ALA A 24 37.74 -19.04 -4.11
C ALA A 24 36.30 -19.52 -3.91
N ALA A 25 35.92 -20.53 -4.69
CA ALA A 25 34.79 -21.41 -4.45
C ALA A 25 35.05 -22.31 -3.23
N GLY A 26 33.99 -22.82 -2.62
CA GLY A 26 34.08 -23.80 -1.55
C GLY A 26 32.72 -24.30 -1.08
N ASP A 27 32.18 -25.27 -1.81
CA ASP A 27 31.10 -26.17 -1.38
C ASP A 27 31.48 -26.91 -0.10
N VAL A 28 30.62 -26.87 0.94
CA VAL A 28 30.75 -27.75 2.12
C VAL A 28 29.37 -28.13 2.67
N PHE A 29 29.02 -29.39 2.39
CA PHE A 29 28.31 -30.38 3.21
C PHE A 29 26.86 -30.16 3.68
N ALA A 30 25.96 -30.89 3.03
CA ALA A 30 24.76 -31.43 3.66
C ALA A 30 25.12 -32.67 4.50
N GLN A 31 24.79 -32.66 5.79
CA GLN A 31 24.74 -33.86 6.61
C GLN A 31 23.35 -33.98 7.22
N GLY A 32 22.70 -35.09 6.89
CA GLY A 32 21.40 -35.47 7.38
C GLY A 32 21.44 -35.82 8.87
N TYR A 33 20.39 -35.38 9.56
CA TYR A 33 20.05 -35.88 10.88
C TYR A 33 18.77 -36.70 10.75
N GLY A 34 18.91 -38.01 10.92
CA GLY A 34 17.81 -38.94 11.12
C GLY A 34 17.20 -38.73 12.50
N TYR A 35 15.87 -38.69 12.57
CA TYR A 35 15.12 -38.70 13.82
C TYR A 35 14.66 -40.13 14.15
N PRO A 36 14.76 -40.58 15.41
CA PRO A 36 14.37 -41.92 15.81
C PRO A 36 12.86 -42.08 15.98
N ALA A 37 12.41 -43.33 15.78
CA ALA A 37 11.05 -43.81 15.88
C ALA A 37 10.39 -43.52 17.24
N ARG A 38 9.11 -43.10 17.19
CA ARG A 38 8.25 -42.94 18.37
C ARG A 38 7.37 -44.18 18.56
N GLN A 39 7.33 -44.61 19.81
CA GLN A 39 6.65 -45.78 20.35
C GLN A 39 5.13 -45.71 20.22
N ASN A 40 4.63 -46.91 19.90
CA ASN A 40 3.30 -47.47 20.02
C ASN A 40 2.56 -47.07 21.33
N TYR A 41 1.34 -46.57 21.21
CA TYR A 41 0.38 -46.44 22.32
C TYR A 41 -0.92 -47.20 21.96
N PRO A 42 -1.52 -47.95 22.91
CA PRO A 42 -2.64 -48.84 22.64
C PRO A 42 -3.99 -48.11 22.52
N GLN A 43 -4.80 -48.63 21.60
CA GLN A 43 -6.20 -48.28 21.34
C GLN A 43 -7.13 -48.62 22.51
N PRO A 44 -8.14 -47.76 22.80
CA PRO A 44 -9.35 -48.17 23.51
C PRO A 44 -10.48 -48.58 22.54
N TYR A 45 -11.18 -49.63 22.92
CA TYR A 45 -12.23 -50.39 22.22
C TYR A 45 -13.49 -49.59 21.82
N PRO A 46 -14.27 -50.04 20.82
CA PRO A 46 -15.47 -49.38 20.35
C PRO A 46 -16.71 -49.64 21.23
N VAL A 47 -17.55 -48.62 21.39
CA VAL A 47 -18.87 -48.71 22.01
C VAL A 47 -19.89 -49.17 20.95
N GLN A 48 -20.55 -50.30 21.19
CA GLN A 48 -21.72 -50.74 20.43
C GLN A 48 -22.96 -49.96 20.90
N GLN A 49 -23.66 -49.31 19.98
CA GLN A 49 -25.05 -48.87 20.17
C GLN A 49 -25.92 -49.43 19.04
N GLN A 50 -26.92 -50.21 19.44
CA GLN A 50 -27.92 -50.85 18.59
C GLN A 50 -28.76 -49.82 17.80
N GLN A 51 -29.03 -50.15 16.54
CA GLN A 51 -30.02 -49.50 15.67
C GLN A 51 -31.46 -49.86 16.06
N PRO A 52 -32.42 -48.96 15.80
CA PRO A 52 -33.75 -49.33 15.32
C PRO A 52 -33.80 -49.25 13.79
N GLN A 53 -34.26 -50.33 13.16
CA GLN A 53 -34.54 -50.38 11.72
C GLN A 53 -35.84 -49.65 11.39
N GLY A 54 -35.86 -48.88 10.30
CA GLY A 54 -37.09 -48.29 9.79
C GLY A 54 -36.91 -47.45 8.54
N TYR A 55 -37.18 -48.10 7.39
CA TYR A 55 -37.53 -47.56 6.07
C TYR A 55 -36.45 -46.82 5.27
N GLY A 56 -36.02 -47.50 4.19
CA GLY A 56 -35.02 -47.02 3.25
C GLY A 56 -35.52 -45.93 2.32
N GLN A 57 -34.60 -45.04 1.99
CA GLN A 57 -34.50 -44.48 0.64
C GLN A 57 -33.07 -44.68 0.15
N GLN A 58 -32.98 -45.26 -1.04
CA GLN A 58 -31.75 -45.62 -1.71
C GLN A 58 -30.95 -44.36 -2.06
N GLN A 59 -29.94 -44.04 -1.25
CA GLN A 59 -28.84 -43.19 -1.72
C GLN A 59 -27.85 -44.10 -2.44
N GLN A 60 -27.83 -43.97 -3.76
CA GLN A 60 -26.81 -44.55 -4.62
C GLN A 60 -25.45 -44.00 -4.18
N GLN A 61 -24.69 -44.84 -3.47
CA GLN A 61 -23.25 -44.69 -3.33
C GLN A 61 -22.65 -44.90 -4.72
N GLN A 62 -22.55 -43.82 -5.48
CA GLN A 62 -21.63 -43.75 -6.60
C GLN A 62 -20.22 -43.71 -6.00
N SER A 63 -19.60 -44.87 -5.95
CA SER A 63 -18.15 -45.02 -5.86
C SER A 63 -17.53 -44.30 -7.05
N TYR A 64 -17.15 -43.04 -6.86
CA TYR A 64 -16.35 -42.30 -7.83
C TYR A 64 -14.96 -42.95 -7.86
N PRO A 65 -14.42 -43.30 -9.04
CA PRO A 65 -13.03 -43.72 -9.12
C PRO A 65 -12.16 -42.55 -8.67
N SER A 66 -11.45 -42.74 -7.57
CA SER A 66 -10.40 -41.82 -7.13
C SER A 66 -9.47 -41.59 -8.34
N ALA A 67 -9.29 -40.34 -8.76
CA ALA A 67 -8.43 -39.96 -9.88
C ALA A 67 -6.92 -40.23 -9.65
N ALA A 68 -6.59 -41.10 -8.68
CA ALA A 68 -5.26 -41.53 -8.29
C ALA A 68 -4.52 -42.38 -9.36
N GLY A 69 -5.05 -42.48 -10.58
CA GLY A 69 -4.47 -43.26 -11.68
C GLY A 69 -4.39 -42.53 -13.02
N SER A 70 -4.78 -41.24 -13.10
CA SER A 70 -4.68 -40.49 -14.37
C SER A 70 -3.26 -39.95 -14.58
N PRO A 71 -2.59 -40.26 -15.71
CA PRO A 71 -1.24 -39.77 -15.99
C PRO A 71 -1.16 -38.23 -16.06
N VAL A 72 -2.29 -37.57 -16.33
CA VAL A 72 -2.41 -36.11 -16.34
C VAL A 72 -2.32 -35.55 -14.92
N CYS A 73 -2.99 -36.19 -13.96
CA CYS A 73 -2.98 -35.76 -12.56
C CYS A 73 -1.59 -35.92 -11.94
N THR A 74 -0.94 -37.07 -12.15
CA THR A 74 0.43 -37.31 -11.67
C THR A 74 1.42 -36.28 -12.21
N ARG A 75 1.29 -35.88 -13.48
CA ARG A 75 2.14 -34.85 -14.09
C ARG A 75 1.91 -33.46 -13.49
N LEU A 76 0.66 -33.06 -13.32
CA LEU A 76 0.30 -31.76 -12.76
C LEU A 76 0.66 -31.66 -11.27
N GLU A 77 0.53 -32.75 -10.51
CA GLU A 77 0.96 -32.82 -9.12
C GLU A 77 2.48 -32.70 -9.00
N ALA A 78 3.24 -33.32 -9.91
CA ALA A 78 4.69 -33.16 -9.99
C ALA A 78 5.09 -31.71 -10.32
N GLN A 79 4.34 -31.03 -11.19
CA GLN A 79 4.54 -29.60 -11.49
C GLN A 79 4.26 -28.72 -10.27
N LEU A 80 3.16 -28.98 -9.54
CA LEU A 80 2.83 -28.25 -8.32
C LEU A 80 3.91 -28.44 -7.24
N ALA A 81 4.42 -29.65 -7.09
CA ALA A 81 5.51 -29.96 -6.17
C ALA A 81 6.83 -29.30 -6.57
N ALA A 82 7.07 -29.06 -7.86
CA ALA A 82 8.21 -28.30 -8.35
C ALA A 82 8.07 -26.80 -8.07
N VAL A 83 6.90 -26.22 -8.31
CA VAL A 83 6.60 -24.80 -8.01
C VAL A 83 6.66 -24.52 -6.51
N ASN A 84 6.12 -25.40 -5.66
CA ASN A 84 6.18 -25.27 -4.20
C ASN A 84 7.60 -25.38 -3.65
N ARG A 85 8.48 -26.15 -4.31
CA ARG A 85 9.91 -26.20 -4.00
C ARG A 85 10.69 -25.02 -4.58
N GLY A 86 10.12 -24.30 -5.54
CA GLY A 86 10.70 -23.12 -6.20
C GLY A 86 10.70 -21.85 -5.35
N GLY A 87 10.18 -21.88 -4.12
CA GLY A 87 10.45 -20.85 -3.12
C GLY A 87 11.89 -20.98 -2.62
N ASP A 88 12.83 -20.45 -3.39
CA ASP A 88 14.26 -20.56 -3.08
C ASP A 88 14.55 -19.92 -1.70
N PRO A 89 15.00 -20.71 -0.70
CA PRO A 89 15.33 -20.18 0.63
C PRO A 89 16.46 -19.15 0.56
N VAL A 90 17.32 -19.22 -0.47
CA VAL A 90 18.36 -18.23 -0.74
C VAL A 90 17.75 -16.91 -1.22
N ARG A 91 16.71 -16.96 -2.07
CA ARG A 91 15.96 -15.76 -2.51
C ARG A 91 15.18 -15.14 -1.35
N ALA A 92 14.57 -15.95 -0.49
CA ALA A 92 13.86 -15.46 0.70
C ALA A 92 14.81 -14.78 1.71
N GLU A 93 15.99 -15.35 1.91
CA GLU A 93 17.06 -14.73 2.70
C GLU A 93 17.59 -13.45 2.03
N GLN A 94 17.72 -13.45 0.70
CA GLN A 94 18.15 -12.28 -0.06
C GLN A 94 17.15 -11.13 0.04
N ILE A 95 15.84 -11.40 -0.05
CA ILE A 95 14.77 -10.41 0.17
C ILE A 95 14.89 -9.80 1.57
N ARG A 96 15.03 -10.63 2.62
CA ARG A 96 15.19 -10.14 3.99
C ARG A 96 16.42 -9.24 4.16
N ARG A 97 17.54 -9.59 3.53
CA ARG A 97 18.75 -8.74 3.53
C ARG A 97 18.54 -7.40 2.83
N TYR A 98 17.79 -7.36 1.74
CA TYR A 98 17.45 -6.12 1.04
C TYR A 98 16.47 -5.26 1.87
N GLU A 99 15.47 -5.87 2.49
CA GLU A 99 14.54 -5.18 3.39
C GLU A 99 15.27 -4.57 4.60
N ASP A 100 16.17 -5.33 5.23
CA ASP A 100 17.04 -4.85 6.31
C ASP A 100 17.97 -3.71 5.85
N ALA A 101 18.50 -3.78 4.62
CA ALA A 101 19.33 -2.73 4.04
C ALA A 101 18.54 -1.43 3.79
N ILE A 102 17.30 -1.54 3.27
CA ILE A 102 16.40 -0.40 3.04
C ILE A 102 16.03 0.27 4.36
N GLY A 103 15.71 -0.51 5.41
CA GLY A 103 15.39 0.02 6.73
C GLY A 103 16.55 0.79 7.37
N ARG A 104 17.79 0.38 7.14
CA ARG A 104 18.98 1.10 7.62
C ARG A 104 19.20 2.42 6.88
N GLN A 105 18.97 2.45 5.56
CA GLN A 105 19.15 3.65 4.73
C GLN A 105 18.12 4.75 5.03
N GLN A 106 16.87 4.38 5.32
CA GLN A 106 15.82 5.35 5.68
C GLN A 106 16.19 6.15 6.94
N ASN A 107 16.70 5.47 7.97
CA ASN A 107 17.14 6.11 9.21
C ASN A 107 18.30 7.09 9.02
N GLU A 108 19.17 6.86 8.03
CA GLU A 108 20.29 7.74 7.72
C GLU A 108 19.81 9.03 7.03
N VAL A 109 18.91 8.89 6.05
CA VAL A 109 18.26 10.02 5.37
C VAL A 109 17.50 10.89 6.36
N ASP A 110 16.72 10.29 7.26
CA ASP A 110 15.94 11.02 8.25
C ASP A 110 16.82 11.80 9.23
N ARG A 111 17.95 11.22 9.66
CA ARG A 111 18.94 11.93 10.49
C ARG A 111 19.54 13.13 9.75
N MET A 112 19.89 12.98 8.47
CA MET A 112 20.44 14.08 7.67
C MET A 112 19.41 15.17 7.37
N ILE A 113 18.15 14.80 7.11
CA ILE A 113 17.07 15.76 6.95
C ILE A 113 16.84 16.52 8.26
N ALA A 114 16.83 15.84 9.40
CA ALA A 114 16.69 16.48 10.71
C ALA A 114 17.85 17.44 11.01
N GLN A 115 19.09 17.08 10.64
CA GLN A 115 20.25 17.95 10.77
C GLN A 115 20.18 19.16 9.82
N SER A 116 19.74 18.94 8.58
CA SER A 116 19.53 19.98 7.57
C SER A 116 18.49 21.03 8.03
N ARG A 117 17.38 20.57 8.61
CA ARG A 117 16.35 21.45 9.19
C ARG A 117 16.90 22.27 10.36
N ARG A 118 17.72 21.68 11.23
CA ARG A 118 18.35 22.41 12.36
C ARG A 118 19.32 23.50 11.90
N LEU A 119 19.94 23.33 10.73
CA LEU A 119 20.86 24.30 10.14
C LEU A 119 20.14 25.35 9.27
N GLY A 120 18.80 25.29 9.16
CA GLY A 120 18.02 26.25 8.38
C GLY A 120 18.12 26.05 6.86
N CYS A 121 18.53 24.87 6.41
CA CYS A 121 18.61 24.51 4.99
C CYS A 121 17.24 24.10 4.41
N GLU A 122 16.13 24.74 4.84
CA GLU A 122 14.78 24.44 4.36
C GLU A 122 14.52 25.11 3.01
N ASP A 123 14.22 24.30 2.00
CA ASP A 123 13.64 24.75 0.74
C ASP A 123 12.21 25.24 1.02
N ASN A 124 12.05 26.55 1.22
CA ASN A 124 10.74 27.17 1.36
C ASN A 124 10.30 27.72 -0.02
N PRO A 125 9.47 26.99 -0.79
CA PRO A 125 9.15 27.33 -2.19
C PRO A 125 8.33 28.63 -2.34
N PHE A 126 7.85 29.22 -1.25
CA PHE A 126 7.01 30.41 -1.24
C PHE A 126 7.79 31.75 -1.20
N LEU A 127 9.10 31.74 -0.91
CA LEU A 127 9.92 32.96 -0.77
C LEU A 127 11.24 32.92 -1.59
N SER A 128 11.21 32.31 -2.77
CA SER A 128 12.38 32.10 -3.63
C SER A 128 13.04 33.37 -4.22
N LEU A 129 12.65 34.58 -3.77
CA LEU A 129 13.25 35.85 -4.18
C LEU A 129 14.33 36.38 -3.21
N PHE A 130 14.45 35.88 -1.98
CA PHE A 130 15.40 36.43 -0.98
C PHE A 130 16.16 35.41 -0.12
N SER A 131 15.95 34.10 -0.29
CA SER A 131 16.71 33.10 0.47
C SER A 131 18.00 32.71 -0.26
N SER A 132 19.09 33.44 0.01
CA SER A 132 20.43 32.93 -0.24
C SER A 132 20.67 31.75 0.70
N GLN A 133 20.41 30.54 0.21
CA GLN A 133 20.75 29.31 0.91
C GLN A 133 22.25 29.39 1.31
N PRO A 134 22.59 29.21 2.60
CA PRO A 134 23.98 29.26 3.04
C PRO A 134 24.84 28.34 2.17
N ALA A 135 26.07 28.76 1.84
CA ALA A 135 26.95 27.97 0.97
C ALA A 135 27.25 26.59 1.59
N GLU A 136 27.11 26.46 2.91
CA GLU A 136 27.23 25.23 3.68
C GLU A 136 26.09 24.22 3.43
N CYS A 137 24.92 24.65 2.98
CA CYS A 137 23.76 23.78 2.72
C CYS A 137 23.84 23.05 1.38
N ARG A 138 24.60 23.59 0.41
CA ARG A 138 24.76 22.98 -0.93
C ARG A 138 25.38 21.57 -0.92
N PRO A 139 26.50 21.30 -0.23
CA PRO A 139 27.08 19.95 -0.19
C PRO A 139 26.22 18.95 0.62
N LEU A 140 25.38 19.43 1.54
CA LEU A 140 24.43 18.57 2.26
C LEU A 140 23.24 18.18 1.38
N GLY A 141 22.74 19.12 0.58
CA GLY A 141 21.65 18.86 -0.38
C GLY A 141 22.02 17.82 -1.43
N THR A 142 23.24 17.86 -1.98
CA THR A 142 23.71 16.84 -2.94
C THR A 142 23.77 15.46 -2.31
N ARG A 143 24.25 15.35 -1.07
CA ARG A 143 24.32 14.06 -0.35
C ARG A 143 22.94 13.46 -0.07
N ILE A 144 21.96 14.29 0.30
CA ILE A 144 20.57 13.85 0.48
C ILE A 144 19.97 13.37 -0.85
N GLN A 145 20.24 14.07 -1.95
CA GLN A 145 19.77 13.67 -3.29
C GLN A 145 20.42 12.37 -3.76
N GLU A 146 21.70 12.17 -3.52
CA GLU A 146 22.42 10.92 -3.81
C GLU A 146 21.80 9.74 -3.05
N LEU A 147 21.53 9.89 -1.76
CA LEU A 147 20.93 8.83 -0.94
C LEU A 147 19.49 8.49 -1.37
N ARG A 148 18.70 9.50 -1.77
CA ARG A 148 17.36 9.27 -2.34
C ARG A 148 17.43 8.56 -3.70
N ALA A 149 18.42 8.90 -4.52
CA ALA A 149 18.65 8.25 -5.81
C ALA A 149 19.17 6.81 -5.65
N GLU A 150 19.94 6.53 -4.61
CA GLU A 150 20.36 5.18 -4.25
C GLU A 150 19.17 4.34 -3.74
N GLN A 151 18.30 4.93 -2.91
CA GLN A 151 17.08 4.29 -2.43
C GLN A 151 16.16 3.84 -3.58
N SER A 152 15.95 4.68 -4.58
CA SER A 152 15.07 4.34 -5.71
C SER A 152 15.63 3.18 -6.55
N ARG A 153 16.97 3.08 -6.68
CA ARG A 153 17.62 1.95 -7.37
C ARG A 153 17.45 0.64 -6.59
N THR A 154 17.66 0.66 -5.28
CA THR A 154 17.48 -0.51 -4.42
C THR A 154 16.02 -0.97 -4.37
N GLN A 155 15.07 -0.04 -4.34
CA GLN A 155 13.64 -0.36 -4.43
C GLN A 155 13.26 -0.98 -5.78
N ALA A 156 13.79 -0.45 -6.89
CA ALA A 156 13.55 -1.03 -8.21
C ALA A 156 14.12 -2.45 -8.32
N GLU A 157 15.26 -2.72 -7.70
CA GLU A 157 15.84 -4.07 -7.64
C GLU A 157 15.02 -5.01 -6.76
N LEU A 158 14.53 -4.54 -5.61
CA LEU A 158 13.59 -5.29 -4.79
C LEU A 158 12.31 -5.60 -5.58
N GLN A 159 11.77 -4.65 -6.36
CA GLN A 159 10.59 -4.90 -7.20
C GLN A 159 10.86 -5.91 -8.33
N ARG A 160 12.10 -6.02 -8.81
CA ARG A 160 12.50 -7.09 -9.76
C ARG A 160 12.60 -8.45 -9.07
N ILE A 161 13.15 -8.50 -7.86
CA ILE A 161 13.29 -9.72 -7.06
C ILE A 161 11.94 -10.16 -6.45
N GLN A 162 11.09 -9.23 -6.05
CA GLN A 162 9.70 -9.44 -5.59
C GLN A 162 8.73 -9.61 -6.76
N GLY A 163 9.08 -9.14 -7.96
CA GLY A 163 8.38 -9.37 -9.22
C GLY A 163 8.27 -10.84 -9.63
N GLY A 164 8.70 -11.77 -8.77
CA GLY A 164 8.31 -13.18 -8.77
C GLY A 164 6.89 -13.46 -8.27
N ASN A 165 5.94 -12.54 -8.48
CA ASN A 165 4.50 -12.85 -8.38
C ASN A 165 4.08 -13.97 -9.36
N ASP A 166 4.94 -14.30 -10.32
CA ASP A 166 4.79 -15.44 -11.22
C ASP A 166 4.79 -16.79 -10.50
N ILE A 167 5.45 -16.97 -9.36
CA ILE A 167 5.47 -18.28 -8.68
C ILE A 167 4.11 -18.57 -8.05
N GLU A 168 3.51 -17.58 -7.40
CA GLU A 168 2.17 -17.70 -6.82
C GLU A 168 1.11 -17.78 -7.94
N GLY A 169 1.28 -17.03 -9.03
CA GLY A 169 0.45 -17.15 -10.23
C GLY A 169 0.57 -18.52 -10.93
N GLN A 170 1.79 -19.07 -11.04
CA GLN A 170 2.04 -20.41 -11.58
C GLN A 170 1.48 -21.50 -10.68
N ARG A 171 1.63 -21.35 -9.35
CA ARG A 171 1.04 -22.26 -8.36
C ARG A 171 -0.48 -22.29 -8.51
N GLN A 172 -1.10 -21.11 -8.60
CA GLN A 172 -2.54 -20.97 -8.80
C GLN A 172 -3.00 -21.56 -10.14
N ALA A 173 -2.25 -21.35 -11.22
CA ALA A 173 -2.54 -21.91 -12.53
C ALA A 173 -2.49 -23.45 -12.53
N VAL A 174 -1.48 -24.05 -11.89
CA VAL A 174 -1.35 -25.51 -11.78
C VAL A 174 -2.46 -26.10 -10.89
N VAL A 175 -2.79 -25.46 -9.77
CA VAL A 175 -3.92 -25.87 -8.90
C VAL A 175 -5.25 -25.79 -9.64
N ALA A 176 -5.47 -24.74 -10.44
CA ALA A 176 -6.66 -24.62 -11.28
C ALA A 176 -6.73 -25.72 -12.36
N ALA A 177 -5.61 -26.10 -12.96
CA ALA A 177 -5.55 -27.21 -13.91
C ALA A 177 -5.84 -28.56 -13.23
N LEU A 178 -5.33 -28.78 -12.01
CA LEU A 178 -5.64 -29.98 -11.20
C LEU A 178 -7.13 -30.07 -10.86
N ALA A 179 -7.76 -28.95 -10.50
CA ALA A 179 -9.18 -28.89 -10.21
C ALA A 179 -10.04 -29.18 -11.46
N GLN A 180 -9.67 -28.63 -12.63
CA GLN A 180 -10.35 -28.87 -13.90
C GLN A 180 -10.27 -30.32 -14.37
N ASN A 181 -9.16 -30.99 -14.08
CA ASN A 181 -8.95 -32.42 -14.42
C ASN A 181 -9.47 -33.37 -13.34
N ASN A 182 -10.18 -32.86 -12.33
CA ASN A 182 -10.75 -33.64 -11.22
C ASN A 182 -9.72 -34.52 -10.51
N CYS A 183 -8.49 -34.03 -10.33
CA CYS A 183 -7.38 -34.77 -9.72
C CYS A 183 -7.52 -34.96 -8.20
N GLY A 184 -8.60 -34.46 -7.59
CA GLY A 184 -8.95 -34.68 -6.19
C GLY A 184 -9.83 -33.58 -5.60
N PRO A 185 -10.62 -33.87 -4.55
CA PRO A 185 -11.50 -32.90 -3.90
C PRO A 185 -10.73 -31.73 -3.26
N GLN A 186 -9.48 -31.95 -2.87
CA GLN A 186 -8.61 -30.92 -2.30
C GLN A 186 -8.30 -29.77 -3.27
N TYR A 187 -8.18 -30.05 -4.57
CA TYR A 187 -7.91 -29.01 -5.57
C TYR A 187 -9.16 -28.21 -5.91
N GLN A 188 -10.32 -28.88 -5.91
CA GLN A 188 -11.62 -28.22 -6.07
C GLN A 188 -11.92 -27.27 -4.90
N ALA A 189 -11.63 -27.70 -3.66
CA ALA A 189 -11.74 -26.87 -2.47
C ALA A 189 -10.78 -25.66 -2.49
N ALA A 190 -9.53 -25.85 -2.91
CA ALA A 190 -8.54 -24.78 -3.00
C ALA A 190 -8.94 -23.68 -3.99
N VAL A 191 -9.46 -24.04 -5.17
CA VAL A 191 -9.96 -23.06 -6.15
C VAL A 191 -11.22 -22.34 -5.66
N ASN A 192 -12.09 -23.05 -4.93
CA ASN A 192 -13.31 -22.46 -4.36
C ASN A 192 -13.01 -21.51 -3.19
N GLN A 193 -12.03 -21.82 -2.36
CA GLN A 193 -11.57 -20.93 -1.27
C GLN A 193 -10.96 -19.64 -1.84
N GLN A 194 -10.22 -19.74 -2.94
CA GLN A 194 -9.59 -18.60 -3.61
C GLN A 194 -10.64 -17.73 -4.33
N ARG A 195 -11.68 -18.34 -4.92
CA ARG A 195 -12.88 -17.64 -5.40
C ARG A 195 -13.71 -17.02 -4.28
N GLY A 196 -13.71 -17.60 -3.08
CA GLY A 196 -14.45 -17.07 -1.93
C GLY A 196 -13.86 -15.77 -1.37
N LEU A 197 -12.52 -15.70 -1.21
CA LEU A 197 -11.86 -14.50 -0.70
C LEU A 197 -11.80 -13.36 -1.73
N PHE A 198 -11.58 -13.68 -3.01
CA PHE A 198 -11.57 -12.69 -4.09
C PHE A 198 -12.98 -12.36 -4.62
N GLY A 199 -13.96 -13.25 -4.44
CA GLY A 199 -15.36 -13.04 -4.83
C GLY A 199 -16.10 -12.06 -3.92
N ASP A 200 -15.81 -12.08 -2.61
CA ASP A 200 -16.37 -11.12 -1.65
C ASP A 200 -15.67 -9.75 -1.70
N MET A 201 -14.43 -9.68 -2.23
CA MET A 201 -13.69 -8.42 -2.40
C MET A 201 -13.75 -7.83 -3.83
N PHE A 202 -13.84 -8.65 -4.88
CA PHE A 202 -13.78 -8.25 -6.30
C PHE A 202 -14.91 -8.83 -7.18
N GLY A 203 -15.98 -9.36 -6.58
CA GLY A 203 -17.29 -9.50 -7.23
C GLY A 203 -17.34 -10.19 -8.60
N SER A 204 -16.47 -11.16 -8.89
CA SER A 204 -16.45 -11.87 -10.18
C SER A 204 -16.47 -13.39 -9.99
N ASN A 205 -17.61 -14.01 -10.28
CA ASN A 205 -17.79 -15.46 -10.37
C ASN A 205 -17.25 -15.98 -11.72
N PRO A 206 -16.21 -16.84 -11.79
CA PRO A 206 -15.66 -17.34 -13.05
C PRO A 206 -16.25 -18.71 -13.42
N ALA A 207 -17.58 -18.80 -13.50
CA ALA A 207 -18.28 -20.05 -13.85
C ALA A 207 -19.30 -19.90 -15.00
N LEU A 208 -19.18 -18.86 -15.83
CA LEU A 208 -19.92 -18.75 -17.08
C LEU A 208 -18.94 -18.72 -18.27
N PRO A 209 -19.28 -19.35 -19.41
CA PRO A 209 -18.45 -19.29 -20.61
C PRO A 209 -18.30 -17.84 -21.05
N MET A 210 -17.06 -17.35 -21.12
CA MET A 210 -16.75 -16.01 -21.62
C MET A 210 -17.03 -15.97 -23.13
N PRO A 211 -17.90 -15.08 -23.64
CA PRO A 211 -17.98 -14.84 -25.08
C PRO A 211 -16.71 -14.12 -25.53
N GLU A 212 -16.17 -14.51 -26.68
CA GLU A 212 -15.08 -13.81 -27.35
C GLU A 212 -15.45 -12.35 -27.58
N GLY A 213 -14.72 -11.45 -26.93
CA GLY A 213 -15.00 -10.02 -26.87
C GLY A 213 -14.84 -9.54 -25.45
N SER A 214 -13.60 -9.24 -25.05
CA SER A 214 -13.26 -8.60 -23.78
C SER A 214 -13.91 -7.22 -23.69
N THR A 215 -15.20 -7.19 -23.37
CA THR A 215 -15.84 -6.02 -22.80
C THR A 215 -15.15 -5.79 -21.47
N GLN A 216 -14.35 -4.73 -21.40
CA GLN A 216 -13.75 -4.26 -20.15
C GLN A 216 -14.87 -4.25 -19.10
N ALA A 217 -14.71 -5.00 -18.01
CA ALA A 217 -15.70 -5.08 -16.95
C ALA A 217 -16.10 -3.65 -16.58
N THR A 218 -17.36 -3.28 -16.82
CA THR A 218 -17.81 -1.91 -16.63
C THR A 218 -17.83 -1.61 -15.14
N THR A 219 -16.81 -0.90 -14.68
CA THR A 219 -16.75 -0.37 -13.32
C THR A 219 -17.54 0.93 -13.23
N PHE A 220 -17.74 1.44 -12.03
CA PHE A 220 -18.33 2.76 -11.80
C PHE A 220 -17.35 3.69 -11.12
N ARG A 221 -17.52 4.98 -11.37
CA ARG A 221 -16.96 6.07 -10.58
C ARG A 221 -18.09 6.69 -9.78
N THR A 222 -17.81 7.04 -8.53
CA THR A 222 -18.78 7.69 -7.64
C THR A 222 -18.32 9.08 -7.26
N LEU A 223 -19.26 10.01 -7.25
CA LEU A 223 -19.07 11.43 -7.02
C LEU A 223 -20.02 11.88 -5.91
N CYS A 224 -19.49 12.55 -4.91
CA CYS A 224 -20.30 13.25 -3.92
C CYS A 224 -20.60 14.65 -4.45
N VAL A 225 -21.87 14.92 -4.75
CA VAL A 225 -22.35 16.20 -5.27
C VAL A 225 -23.02 16.98 -4.17
N ARG A 226 -22.57 18.21 -3.95
CA ARG A 226 -23.21 19.18 -3.06
C ARG A 226 -24.36 19.87 -3.79
N THR A 227 -25.57 19.76 -3.24
CA THR A 227 -26.79 20.17 -3.95
C THR A 227 -26.97 21.70 -3.97
N CYS A 228 -26.36 22.45 -3.06
CA CYS A 228 -26.50 23.92 -3.01
C CYS A 228 -25.73 24.68 -4.10
N ASP A 229 -24.64 24.13 -4.64
CA ASP A 229 -23.82 24.78 -5.69
C ASP A 229 -23.37 23.84 -6.82
N GLY A 230 -23.79 22.58 -6.78
CA GLY A 230 -23.41 21.54 -7.74
C GLY A 230 -21.93 21.17 -7.69
N TYR A 231 -21.16 21.57 -6.67
CA TYR A 231 -19.78 21.13 -6.55
C TYR A 231 -19.72 19.61 -6.38
N TYR A 232 -18.72 18.95 -6.97
CA TYR A 232 -18.53 17.52 -6.80
C TYR A 232 -17.08 17.16 -6.49
N PHE A 233 -16.92 16.09 -5.72
CA PHE A 233 -15.63 15.46 -5.46
C PHE A 233 -15.75 13.93 -5.56
N PRO A 234 -14.70 13.22 -6.03
CA PRO A 234 -14.75 11.78 -6.17
C PRO A 234 -14.75 11.06 -4.82
N ILE A 235 -15.51 9.97 -4.72
CA ILE A 235 -15.46 9.02 -3.59
C ILE A 235 -14.64 7.80 -4.01
N SER A 236 -15.11 7.08 -5.04
CA SER A 236 -14.43 5.90 -5.57
C SER A 236 -14.16 6.05 -7.07
N PHE A 237 -12.93 5.71 -7.50
CA PHE A 237 -12.54 5.80 -8.90
C PHE A 237 -12.83 4.51 -9.71
N GLN A 238 -13.02 3.40 -9.02
CA GLN A 238 -13.44 2.11 -9.56
C GLN A 238 -14.23 1.40 -8.46
N THR A 239 -15.50 1.12 -8.70
CA THR A 239 -16.35 0.43 -7.73
C THR A 239 -17.46 -0.35 -8.44
N THR A 240 -18.23 -1.11 -7.67
CA THR A 240 -19.39 -1.88 -8.12
C THR A 240 -20.67 -1.35 -7.45
N PRO A 241 -21.87 -1.59 -8.02
CA PRO A 241 -23.12 -1.14 -7.43
C PRO A 241 -23.37 -1.58 -5.98
N SER A 242 -22.83 -2.74 -5.58
CA SER A 242 -22.92 -3.26 -4.21
C SER A 242 -22.27 -2.36 -3.16
N ARG A 243 -21.34 -1.47 -3.55
CA ARG A 243 -20.62 -0.56 -2.66
C ARG A 243 -21.19 0.86 -2.62
N PHE A 244 -22.22 1.16 -3.42
CA PHE A 244 -22.77 2.51 -3.51
C PHE A 244 -23.32 3.04 -2.17
N ALA A 245 -23.88 2.17 -1.33
CA ALA A 245 -24.36 2.58 -0.01
C ALA A 245 -23.21 3.02 0.92
N GLU A 246 -22.07 2.33 0.87
CA GLU A 246 -20.86 2.68 1.63
C GLU A 246 -20.24 3.99 1.13
N ASP A 247 -20.21 4.17 -0.19
CA ASP A 247 -19.77 5.41 -0.84
C ASP A 247 -20.68 6.59 -0.47
N GLU A 248 -22.00 6.39 -0.41
CA GLU A 248 -22.96 7.43 -0.02
C GLU A 248 -22.77 7.84 1.45
N ALA A 249 -22.56 6.86 2.34
CA ALA A 249 -22.25 7.14 3.75
C ALA A 249 -20.93 7.93 3.88
N SER A 250 -19.92 7.58 3.08
CA SER A 250 -18.63 8.29 3.03
C SER A 250 -18.79 9.72 2.52
N CYS A 251 -19.59 9.92 1.47
CA CYS A 251 -19.96 11.24 0.93
C CYS A 251 -20.57 12.14 2.02
N LYS A 252 -21.54 11.63 2.79
CA LYS A 252 -22.18 12.38 3.89
C LYS A 252 -21.20 12.73 5.01
N ARG A 253 -20.34 11.78 5.40
CA ARG A 253 -19.29 12.01 6.41
C ARG A 253 -18.27 13.07 6.02
N LEU A 254 -17.89 13.12 4.75
CA LEU A 254 -16.90 14.07 4.24
C LEU A 254 -17.47 15.49 4.08
N CYS A 255 -18.79 15.63 4.04
CA CYS A 255 -19.47 16.92 3.86
C CYS A 255 -20.62 17.12 4.86
N PRO A 256 -20.35 17.18 6.18
CA PRO A 256 -21.40 17.22 7.19
C PRO A 256 -22.14 18.57 7.29
N ALA A 257 -21.57 19.65 6.74
CA ALA A 257 -22.14 20.99 6.83
C ALA A 257 -22.98 21.42 5.60
N ALA A 258 -23.15 20.54 4.60
CA ALA A 258 -23.98 20.80 3.44
C ALA A 258 -24.77 19.56 3.04
N GLU A 259 -25.87 19.77 2.33
CA GLU A 259 -26.61 18.66 1.75
C GLU A 259 -25.86 18.11 0.53
N VAL A 260 -25.65 16.80 0.53
CA VAL A 260 -24.92 16.07 -0.50
C VAL A 260 -25.68 14.85 -0.95
N GLN A 261 -25.47 14.47 -2.22
CA GLN A 261 -26.01 13.27 -2.82
C GLN A 261 -24.93 12.54 -3.61
N LEU A 262 -24.98 11.21 -3.62
CA LEU A 262 -24.07 10.39 -4.41
C LEU A 262 -24.57 10.27 -5.85
N PHE A 263 -23.68 10.57 -6.80
CA PHE A 263 -23.86 10.38 -8.23
C PHE A 263 -22.86 9.36 -8.75
N THR A 264 -23.25 8.59 -9.76
CA THR A 264 -22.45 7.50 -10.32
C THR A 264 -22.42 7.57 -11.84
N TYR A 265 -21.33 7.16 -12.46
CA TYR A 265 -21.22 6.99 -13.91
C TYR A 265 -20.29 5.82 -14.25
N ARG A 266 -20.46 5.23 -15.43
CA ARG A 266 -19.69 4.09 -15.91
C ARG A 266 -18.26 4.48 -16.26
N ASN A 267 -17.34 3.59 -15.91
CA ASN A 267 -15.93 3.71 -16.21
C ASN A 267 -15.45 2.37 -16.82
N PRO A 268 -14.94 2.37 -18.05
CA PRO A 268 -14.69 3.52 -18.93
C PRO A 268 -15.94 4.00 -19.71
N GLY A 269 -15.85 5.17 -20.34
CA GLY A 269 -16.78 5.61 -21.39
C GLY A 269 -17.70 6.79 -21.05
N GLU A 270 -18.12 6.94 -19.79
CA GLU A 270 -18.96 8.07 -19.37
C GLU A 270 -18.14 9.16 -18.65
N GLU A 271 -18.72 10.36 -18.55
CA GLU A 271 -18.12 11.52 -17.89
C GLU A 271 -19.02 12.03 -16.75
N VAL A 272 -18.49 12.94 -15.93
CA VAL A 272 -19.22 13.52 -14.79
C VAL A 272 -20.59 14.10 -15.20
N GLY A 273 -20.68 14.73 -16.38
CA GLY A 273 -21.93 15.30 -16.88
C GLY A 273 -23.02 14.27 -17.18
N GLN A 274 -22.66 13.00 -17.32
CA GLN A 274 -23.57 11.88 -17.56
C GLN A 274 -23.90 11.11 -16.27
N SER A 275 -23.37 11.55 -15.14
CA SER A 275 -23.62 10.88 -13.86
C SER A 275 -25.08 11.00 -13.43
N VAL A 276 -25.55 9.94 -12.76
CA VAL A 276 -26.91 9.81 -12.23
C VAL A 276 -26.86 9.53 -10.73
N SER A 277 -27.77 10.15 -9.98
CA SER A 277 -27.96 9.83 -8.57
C SER A 277 -28.43 8.38 -8.40
N LEU A 278 -28.38 7.87 -7.16
CA LEU A 278 -28.94 6.56 -6.84
C LEU A 278 -30.46 6.47 -7.11
N ALA A 279 -31.16 7.61 -7.13
CA ALA A 279 -32.57 7.71 -7.48
C ALA A 279 -32.81 7.88 -9.00
N GLY A 280 -31.76 7.85 -9.82
CA GLY A 280 -31.84 7.99 -11.28
C GLY A 280 -31.90 9.43 -11.80
N GLN A 281 -31.89 10.44 -10.92
CA GLN A 281 -31.83 11.84 -11.33
C GLN A 281 -30.48 12.16 -12.01
N PRO A 282 -30.45 12.71 -13.25
CA PRO A 282 -29.21 13.11 -13.90
C PRO A 282 -28.58 14.34 -13.24
N TYR A 283 -27.25 14.38 -13.15
CA TYR A 283 -26.54 15.50 -12.52
C TYR A 283 -26.85 16.84 -13.20
N ARG A 284 -26.92 16.86 -14.54
CA ARG A 284 -27.30 18.04 -15.34
C ARG A 284 -28.72 18.56 -15.08
N SER A 285 -29.59 17.79 -14.43
CA SER A 285 -30.95 18.22 -14.09
C SER A 285 -31.02 19.02 -12.78
N LEU A 286 -29.95 19.04 -11.98
CA LEU A 286 -29.91 19.88 -10.78
C LEU A 286 -29.91 21.36 -11.18
N PRO A 287 -30.75 22.21 -10.58
CA PRO A 287 -30.73 23.66 -10.83
C PRO A 287 -29.36 24.31 -10.57
N THR A 288 -28.56 23.68 -9.72
CA THR A 288 -27.23 24.13 -9.29
C THR A 288 -26.09 23.44 -10.02
N ALA A 289 -26.38 22.54 -10.99
CA ALA A 289 -25.35 21.78 -11.70
C ALA A 289 -24.26 22.69 -12.25
N PHE A 290 -23.01 22.39 -11.92
CA PHE A 290 -21.82 23.14 -12.34
C PHE A 290 -21.75 24.62 -11.93
N LYS A 291 -22.64 25.13 -11.07
CA LYS A 291 -22.66 26.55 -10.65
C LYS A 291 -21.35 26.96 -9.97
N TYR A 292 -20.73 26.05 -9.22
CA TYR A 292 -19.42 26.24 -8.60
C TYR A 292 -18.30 26.65 -9.57
N ARG A 293 -18.43 26.37 -10.88
CA ARG A 293 -17.45 26.76 -11.90
C ARG A 293 -17.52 28.24 -12.26
N GLN A 294 -18.65 28.88 -12.00
CA GLN A 294 -18.90 30.28 -12.34
C GLN A 294 -18.72 31.19 -11.13
N SER A 295 -19.17 30.75 -9.95
CA SER A 295 -19.11 31.52 -8.71
C SER A 295 -18.98 30.61 -7.51
N LEU A 296 -18.17 31.03 -6.53
CA LEU A 296 -18.09 30.37 -5.22
C LEU A 296 -19.17 30.94 -4.30
N ASP A 297 -20.01 30.07 -3.75
CA ASP A 297 -20.99 30.44 -2.72
C ASP A 297 -20.38 30.22 -1.33
N PRO A 298 -20.10 31.29 -0.54
CA PRO A 298 -19.51 31.14 0.78
C PRO A 298 -20.45 30.47 1.80
N ALA A 299 -21.76 30.42 1.54
CA ALA A 299 -22.73 29.75 2.38
C ALA A 299 -22.82 28.24 2.10
N CYS A 300 -22.26 27.76 0.98
CA CYS A 300 -22.34 26.37 0.54
C CYS A 300 -20.96 25.71 0.66
N SER A 301 -20.70 25.05 1.81
CA SER A 301 -19.41 24.44 2.11
C SER A 301 -19.55 23.16 2.94
N CYS A 302 -18.59 22.24 2.82
CA CYS A 302 -18.52 21.02 3.63
C CYS A 302 -18.07 21.27 5.08
N ARG A 303 -17.69 22.50 5.41
CA ARG A 303 -17.32 22.96 6.75
C ARG A 303 -18.14 24.19 7.13
N LYS A 304 -18.39 24.36 8.43
CA LYS A 304 -19.05 25.59 8.93
C LYS A 304 -18.14 26.81 8.76
N ALA A 305 -18.74 27.99 8.68
CA ALA A 305 -17.98 29.25 8.63
C ALA A 305 -17.09 29.37 9.88
N GLY A 306 -15.81 29.68 9.68
CA GLY A 306 -14.82 29.78 10.76
C GLY A 306 -14.30 28.44 11.31
N GLN A 307 -14.82 27.29 10.86
CA GLN A 307 -14.36 25.97 11.31
C GLN A 307 -13.12 25.52 10.53
N SER A 308 -12.16 24.89 11.23
CA SER A 308 -11.01 24.23 10.61
C SER A 308 -11.42 22.91 9.93
N TRP A 309 -10.63 22.42 8.98
CA TRP A 309 -10.88 21.12 8.35
C TRP A 309 -10.68 19.94 9.29
N ALA A 310 -9.73 20.04 10.23
CA ALA A 310 -9.50 19.00 11.24
C ALA A 310 -10.72 18.83 12.15
N ASP A 311 -11.36 19.94 12.55
CA ASP A 311 -12.57 19.91 13.36
C ASP A 311 -13.79 19.45 12.55
N ALA A 312 -13.89 19.86 11.28
CA ALA A 312 -15.02 19.50 10.42
C ALA A 312 -15.05 18.00 10.08
N LEU A 313 -13.88 17.39 9.89
CA LEU A 313 -13.73 15.96 9.58
C LEU A 313 -13.51 15.09 10.82
N GLY A 314 -13.45 15.70 12.02
CA GLY A 314 -13.25 14.97 13.27
C GLY A 314 -11.88 14.30 13.39
N VAL A 315 -10.84 14.79 12.70
CA VAL A 315 -9.47 14.24 12.75
C VAL A 315 -8.88 14.32 14.17
N ASN A 316 -9.35 15.27 14.97
CA ASN A 316 -9.00 15.40 16.39
C ASN A 316 -9.66 14.33 17.29
N GLN A 317 -10.61 13.57 16.76
CA GLN A 317 -11.27 12.43 17.42
C GLN A 317 -10.85 11.15 16.70
N ASP A 318 -9.56 10.82 16.81
CA ASP A 318 -9.05 9.54 16.32
C ASP A 318 -9.72 8.40 17.10
N THR A 319 -10.62 7.69 16.41
CA THR A 319 -11.40 6.58 16.98
C THR A 319 -10.56 5.32 17.18
N THR A 320 -9.30 5.31 16.75
CA THR A 320 -8.37 4.21 16.98
C THR A 320 -7.59 4.35 18.30
N VAL A 321 -7.75 5.47 19.00
CA VAL A 321 -7.10 5.75 20.28
C VAL A 321 -7.77 4.92 21.38
N GLU A 322 -7.03 3.95 21.91
CA GLU A 322 -7.48 3.12 23.01
C GLU A 322 -7.04 3.68 24.37
N ARG A 323 -7.65 3.17 25.46
CA ARG A 323 -7.30 3.55 26.83
C ARG A 323 -5.88 3.04 27.15
N GLY A 324 -4.88 3.87 26.93
CA GLY A 324 -3.46 3.54 27.13
C GLY A 324 -2.52 4.25 26.16
N ASP A 325 -3.05 4.77 25.05
CA ASP A 325 -2.26 5.44 24.02
C ASP A 325 -1.79 6.83 24.48
N ILE A 326 -0.52 7.13 24.17
CA ILE A 326 0.08 8.42 24.48
C ILE A 326 -0.17 9.37 23.31
N ILE A 327 -1.22 10.17 23.41
CA ILE A 327 -1.45 11.27 22.46
C ILE A 327 -0.49 12.42 22.78
N VAL A 328 0.37 12.73 21.82
CA VAL A 328 1.27 13.88 21.84
C VAL A 328 0.58 15.04 21.14
N THR A 329 -0.12 15.88 21.91
CA THR A 329 -0.67 17.13 21.39
C THR A 329 0.44 18.15 21.18
N GLU A 330 0.15 19.23 20.45
CA GLU A 330 1.11 20.31 20.21
C GLU A 330 1.59 20.97 21.52
N GLU A 331 0.71 21.09 22.52
CA GLU A 331 1.07 21.60 23.84
C GLU A 331 1.97 20.61 24.59
N ARG A 332 1.67 19.30 24.47
CA ARG A 332 2.46 18.23 25.10
C ARG A 332 3.84 18.10 24.47
N SER A 333 3.95 18.26 23.15
CA SER A 333 5.23 18.27 22.44
C SER A 333 6.06 19.49 22.82
N LYS A 334 5.46 20.68 22.90
CA LYS A 334 6.10 21.90 23.43
C LYS A 334 6.60 21.72 24.86
N ALA A 335 5.81 21.09 25.73
CA ALA A 335 6.21 20.79 27.10
C ALA A 335 7.35 19.74 27.19
N MET A 336 7.38 18.77 26.28
CA MET A 336 8.45 17.77 26.20
C MET A 336 9.74 18.32 25.57
N ALA A 337 9.62 19.29 24.67
CA ALA A 337 10.74 19.98 24.04
C ALA A 337 11.33 21.11 24.90
N ALA A 338 10.65 21.51 25.98
CA ALA A 338 11.16 22.52 26.90
C ALA A 338 12.43 22.01 27.63
N PRO A 339 13.50 22.82 27.71
CA PRO A 339 14.72 22.44 28.41
C PRO A 339 14.40 22.16 29.89
N ARG A 340 15.01 21.11 30.44
CA ARG A 340 14.83 20.69 31.83
C ARG A 340 16.07 21.01 32.66
N ASP A 341 15.86 21.34 33.93
CA ASP A 341 16.94 21.53 34.90
C ASP A 341 17.59 20.19 35.27
N ALA A 342 18.67 20.24 36.07
CA ALA A 342 19.38 19.05 36.54
C ALA A 342 18.51 18.12 37.41
N GLN A 343 17.33 18.58 37.85
CA GLN A 343 16.35 17.82 38.63
C GLN A 343 15.13 17.40 37.79
N GLY A 344 15.17 17.59 36.47
CA GLY A 344 14.13 17.15 35.53
C GLY A 344 12.88 18.02 35.45
N ARG A 345 12.89 19.23 36.03
CA ARG A 345 11.79 20.20 35.99
C ARG A 345 11.89 21.12 34.78
N PRO A 346 10.77 21.55 34.17
CA PRO A 346 10.79 22.44 33.02
C PRO A 346 11.34 23.82 33.40
N ILE A 347 12.37 24.27 32.68
CA ILE A 347 12.94 25.61 32.84
C ILE A 347 12.01 26.58 32.13
N ARG A 348 11.27 27.39 32.89
CA ARG A 348 10.44 28.46 32.34
C ARG A 348 11.36 29.53 31.77
N ALA A 349 11.36 29.71 30.46
CA ALA A 349 12.08 30.82 29.84
C ALA A 349 11.55 32.14 30.42
N THR A 350 12.42 32.88 31.11
CA THR A 350 12.11 34.22 31.61
C THR A 350 11.89 35.13 30.40
N PRO A 351 10.82 35.95 30.37
CA PRO A 351 10.64 36.92 29.29
C PRO A 351 11.85 37.85 29.24
N ALA A 352 12.43 38.03 28.05
CA ALA A 352 13.49 39.01 27.84
C ALA A 352 12.97 40.41 28.21
N PRO A 353 13.77 41.25 28.90
CA PRO A 353 13.36 42.62 29.22
C PRO A 353 13.09 43.40 27.93
N ALA A 354 11.98 44.11 27.90
CA ALA A 354 11.55 44.93 26.78
C ALA A 354 12.65 45.93 26.39
N GLN A 355 13.06 45.91 25.12
CA GLN A 355 13.94 46.93 24.57
C GLN A 355 13.20 48.28 24.58
N PRO A 356 13.82 49.37 25.09
CA PRO A 356 13.21 50.69 25.05
C PRO A 356 13.00 51.14 23.60
N GLN A 357 11.76 51.53 23.28
CA GLN A 357 11.42 52.12 21.99
C GLN A 357 12.14 53.46 21.83
N PRO A 358 12.79 53.74 20.69
CA PRO A 358 13.36 55.06 20.42
C PRO A 358 12.21 56.06 20.17
N ALA A 359 12.23 57.15 20.94
CA ALA A 359 11.28 58.24 20.80
C ALA A 359 11.36 58.88 19.40
N ARG A 360 10.19 59.13 18.80
CA ARG A 360 10.01 60.13 17.75
C ARG A 360 8.81 61.00 18.05
#